data_AF-A0A2H0APP1-F1
#
_entry.id   AF-A0A2H0APP1-F1
#
_cell.length_a   1.000
_cell.length_b   1.000
_cell.length_c   1.000
_cell.angle_alpha   90.00
_cell.angle_beta   90.00
_cell.angle_gamma   90.00
#
_symmetry.space_group_name_H-M   'P 1'
#
loop_
_entity.id
_entity.type
_entity.pdbx_description
1 polymer ?
#
loop_
_entity_poly.entity_id
_entity_poly.type
_entity_poly.pdbx_seq_one_letter_code
_entity_poly.pdbx_strand_id
1 'polypeptide(L)'
;SARMDYVLCYYRPENQFPARVFGGFAEELKDSQGCSVDKFAYLPYTRLSLAKKFPQGWTLDEATAGDLWELNNIYSNKSGGLLLNALDLKHDGNPGSELDDSYGSIGLKRHCKSYSLCDEGVLKAVILVNESDLGINLSELLNSIQVLVLDPEALPWSVLSVAIGRLTSGYQGDKVPLMFYPHTYTRLQNIPSEKEYEAWVLNCGQGHLFMEYMQRRFRIRF
;
A
#
# COMPACT_ATOMS: atom_id res chain seq x y z
N SER A 1 -8.70 -7.16 -23.07
CA SER A 1 -7.30 -7.63 -23.00
C SER A 1 -6.66 -6.94 -21.80
N ALA A 2 -6.59 -7.62 -20.64
CA ALA A 2 -5.99 -7.05 -19.45
C ALA A 2 -4.46 -7.15 -19.57
N ARG A 3 -3.79 -6.05 -19.91
CA ARG A 3 -2.33 -5.98 -19.77
C ARG A 3 -2.05 -5.84 -18.28
N MET A 4 -1.77 -6.95 -17.61
CA MET A 4 -1.20 -6.91 -16.26
C MET A 4 0.27 -6.50 -16.42
N ASP A 5 0.55 -5.22 -16.24
CA ASP A 5 1.93 -4.71 -16.32
C ASP A 5 2.74 -5.04 -15.05
N TYR A 6 2.05 -5.21 -13.91
CA TYR A 6 2.64 -5.52 -12.62
C TYR A 6 1.86 -6.60 -11.85
N VAL A 7 2.60 -7.41 -11.09
CA VAL A 7 2.04 -8.37 -10.11
C VAL A 7 2.45 -7.93 -8.72
N LEU A 8 1.47 -7.70 -7.84
CA LEU A 8 1.68 -7.36 -6.44
C LEU A 8 1.29 -8.55 -5.56
N CYS A 9 2.20 -8.93 -4.65
CA CYS A 9 1.96 -9.95 -3.64
C CYS A 9 2.40 -9.44 -2.28
N TYR A 10 1.58 -9.69 -1.25
CA TYR A 10 1.97 -9.44 0.13
C TYR A 10 2.29 -10.75 0.83
N TYR A 11 3.40 -10.77 1.57
CA TYR A 11 3.75 -11.89 2.43
C TYR A 11 4.37 -11.41 3.74
N ARG A 12 4.42 -12.30 4.73
CA ARG A 12 5.11 -12.03 5.99
C ARG A 12 6.58 -12.45 5.87
N PRO A 13 7.54 -11.58 6.21
CA PRO A 13 8.97 -11.89 6.07
C PRO A 13 9.40 -13.10 6.92
N GLU A 14 8.69 -13.40 8.01
CA GLU A 14 8.96 -14.58 8.86
C GLU A 14 8.59 -15.90 8.16
N ASN A 15 7.72 -15.87 7.15
CA ASN A 15 7.37 -17.05 6.37
C ASN A 15 8.51 -17.36 5.41
N GLN A 16 9.34 -18.33 5.80
CA GLN A 16 10.58 -18.66 5.07
C GLN A 16 10.38 -19.01 3.59
N PHE A 17 9.29 -19.68 3.24
CA PHE A 17 9.06 -20.08 1.85
C PHE A 17 8.73 -18.86 0.96
N PRO A 18 7.69 -18.05 1.23
CA PRO A 18 7.46 -16.79 0.51
C PRO A 18 8.66 -15.85 0.52
N ALA A 19 9.35 -15.69 1.66
CA ALA A 19 10.52 -14.81 1.75
C ALA A 19 11.65 -15.27 0.82
N ARG A 20 11.91 -16.58 0.72
CA ARG A 20 12.89 -17.11 -0.22
C ARG A 20 12.44 -16.96 -1.67
N VAL A 21 11.18 -17.23 -1.98
CA VAL A 21 10.67 -17.17 -3.36
C VAL A 21 10.63 -15.73 -3.89
N PHE A 22 10.00 -14.83 -3.15
CA PHE A 22 9.75 -13.47 -3.60
C PHE A 22 10.91 -12.54 -3.25
N GLY A 23 11.25 -12.45 -1.97
CA GLY A 23 12.38 -11.64 -1.49
C GLY A 23 13.70 -12.10 -2.11
N GLY A 24 13.94 -13.40 -2.12
CA GLY A 24 15.16 -13.97 -2.74
C GLY A 24 15.26 -13.72 -4.25
N PHE A 25 14.14 -13.59 -4.98
CA PHE A 25 14.19 -13.17 -6.38
C PHE A 25 14.56 -11.69 -6.52
N ALA A 26 13.96 -10.80 -5.71
CA ALA A 26 14.28 -9.38 -5.74
C ALA A 26 15.77 -9.13 -5.42
N GLU A 27 16.32 -9.83 -4.43
CA GLU A 27 17.75 -9.80 -4.07
C GLU A 27 18.67 -10.33 -5.19
N GLU A 28 18.22 -11.33 -5.95
CA GLU A 28 19.00 -11.92 -7.03
C GLU A 28 18.98 -11.05 -8.30
N LEU A 29 17.82 -10.48 -8.63
CA LEU A 29 17.65 -9.62 -9.80
C LEU A 29 18.45 -8.32 -9.68
N LYS A 30 18.48 -7.72 -8.47
CA LYS A 30 19.19 -6.44 -8.17
C LYS A 30 18.80 -5.28 -9.08
N ASP A 31 17.56 -5.30 -9.58
CA ASP A 31 16.96 -4.25 -10.38
C ASP A 31 15.58 -3.92 -9.82
N SER A 32 15.48 -2.78 -9.13
CA SER A 32 14.25 -2.32 -8.50
C SER A 32 13.15 -1.94 -9.51
N GLN A 33 13.50 -1.73 -10.78
CA GLN A 33 12.53 -1.49 -11.86
C GLN A 33 12.02 -2.80 -12.50
N GLY A 34 12.72 -3.91 -12.26
CA GLY A 34 12.27 -5.25 -12.60
C GLY A 34 11.48 -5.91 -11.47
N CYS A 35 11.94 -5.76 -10.23
CA CYS A 35 11.32 -6.34 -9.05
C CYS A 35 11.65 -5.52 -7.80
N SER A 36 10.64 -5.12 -7.02
CA SER A 36 10.84 -4.38 -5.78
C SER A 36 10.16 -5.04 -4.58
N VAL A 37 10.67 -4.76 -3.39
CA VAL A 37 10.06 -5.16 -2.13
C VAL A 37 9.96 -3.95 -1.21
N ASP A 38 8.74 -3.62 -0.80
CA ASP A 38 8.47 -2.51 0.10
C ASP A 38 7.87 -3.05 1.41
N LYS A 39 8.52 -2.74 2.54
CA LYS A 39 8.12 -3.27 3.84
C LYS A 39 7.14 -2.34 4.54
N PHE A 40 6.03 -2.92 5.02
CA PHE A 40 4.95 -2.28 5.73
C PHE A 40 4.85 -2.77 7.18
N ALA A 41 4.47 -1.88 8.08
CA ALA A 41 4.00 -2.26 9.41
C ALA A 41 2.47 -2.41 9.39
N TYR A 42 1.95 -3.42 10.10
CA TYR A 42 0.51 -3.70 10.18
C TYR A 42 -0.05 -3.43 11.56
N LEU A 43 -1.21 -2.78 11.60
CA LEU A 43 -1.98 -2.52 12.82
C LEU A 43 -3.46 -2.82 12.57
N PRO A 44 -4.09 -3.74 13.32
CA PRO A 44 -5.54 -3.89 13.29
C PRO A 44 -6.19 -2.79 14.13
N TYR A 45 -6.51 -1.68 13.49
CA TYR A 45 -7.00 -0.48 14.15
C TYR A 45 -8.43 -0.67 14.65
N THR A 46 -8.61 -0.50 15.96
CA THR A 46 -9.94 -0.52 16.58
C THR A 46 -10.52 0.88 16.55
N ARG A 47 -11.79 1.01 16.15
CA ARG A 47 -12.53 2.28 16.10
C ARG A 47 -12.89 2.79 17.50
N LEU A 48 -11.91 2.92 18.39
CA LEU A 48 -12.10 3.62 19.66
C LEU A 48 -12.13 5.11 19.36
N SER A 49 -13.07 5.83 19.98
CA SER A 49 -13.35 7.26 19.76
C SER A 49 -12.10 8.13 20.01
N LEU A 50 -11.23 8.26 19.02
CA LEU A 50 -10.14 9.23 19.02
C LEU A 50 -10.68 10.61 18.65
N ALA A 51 -9.91 11.63 19.01
CA ALA A 51 -10.28 13.03 18.90
C ALA A 51 -10.92 13.35 17.53
N LYS A 52 -12.08 14.00 17.53
CA LYS A 52 -12.84 14.24 16.30
C LYS A 52 -12.30 15.41 15.46
N LYS A 53 -11.48 16.27 16.06
CA LYS A 53 -11.00 17.52 15.46
C LYS A 53 -9.51 17.45 15.17
N PHE A 54 -9.14 17.87 13.98
CA PHE A 54 -7.74 18.13 13.64
C PHE A 54 -7.20 19.31 14.45
N PRO A 55 -5.91 19.31 14.80
CA PRO A 55 -5.22 20.53 15.19
C PRO A 55 -5.29 21.58 14.08
N GLN A 56 -5.08 22.84 14.44
CA GLN A 56 -5.00 23.93 13.45
C GLN A 56 -3.89 23.64 12.43
N GLY A 57 -4.13 23.98 11.16
CA GLY A 57 -3.18 23.79 10.06
C GLY A 57 -3.31 22.45 9.33
N TRP A 58 -3.91 21.43 9.97
CA TRP A 58 -4.05 20.11 9.38
C TRP A 58 -5.31 19.95 8.54
N THR A 59 -5.16 19.40 7.33
CA THR A 59 -6.26 19.11 6.42
C THR A 59 -6.23 17.68 5.92
N LEU A 60 -7.41 17.16 5.58
CA LEU A 60 -7.58 15.85 4.96
C LEU A 60 -8.57 15.99 3.83
N ASP A 61 -8.08 15.84 2.60
CA ASP A 61 -8.83 16.05 1.37
C ASP A 61 -8.58 14.90 0.39
N GLU A 62 -9.40 14.74 -0.64
CA GLU A 62 -9.09 13.77 -1.72
C GLU A 62 -7.78 14.17 -2.41
N ALA A 63 -6.93 13.19 -2.68
CA ALA A 63 -5.61 13.44 -3.19
C ALA A 63 -5.67 13.97 -4.63
N THR A 64 -4.97 15.05 -4.88
CA THR A 64 -4.84 15.64 -6.21
C THR A 64 -3.76 14.92 -7.01
N ALA A 65 -3.76 15.12 -8.33
CA ALA A 65 -2.66 14.66 -9.18
C ALA A 65 -1.29 15.24 -8.75
N GLY A 66 -1.27 16.47 -8.21
CA GLY A 66 -0.06 17.08 -7.66
C GLY A 66 0.48 16.34 -6.43
N ASP A 67 -0.41 15.94 -5.51
CA ASP A 67 -0.02 15.20 -4.31
C ASP A 67 0.54 13.82 -4.66
N LEU A 68 -0.10 13.12 -5.61
CA LEU A 68 0.36 11.82 -6.10
C LEU A 68 1.70 11.93 -6.83
N TRP A 69 1.92 13.01 -7.58
CA TRP A 69 3.20 13.29 -8.22
C TRP A 69 4.30 13.53 -7.19
N GLU A 70 4.04 14.32 -6.14
CA GLU A 70 5.00 14.58 -5.05
C GLU A 70 5.34 13.28 -4.30
N LEU A 71 4.33 12.49 -3.94
CA LEU A 71 4.51 11.15 -3.38
C LEU A 71 5.42 10.31 -4.26
N ASN A 72 5.17 10.29 -5.57
CA ASN A 72 5.97 9.51 -6.50
C ASN A 72 7.42 9.99 -6.59
N ASN A 73 7.65 11.30 -6.58
CA ASN A 73 9.00 11.87 -6.57
C ASN A 73 9.76 11.42 -5.31
N ILE A 74 9.14 11.54 -4.14
CA ILE A 74 9.75 11.15 -2.85
C ILE A 74 9.99 9.64 -2.78
N TYR A 75 9.02 8.82 -3.19
CA TYR A 75 9.16 7.36 -3.23
C TYR A 75 10.27 6.92 -4.19
N SER A 76 10.34 7.50 -5.39
CA SER A 76 11.36 7.17 -6.38
C SER A 76 12.77 7.50 -5.89
N ASN A 77 12.93 8.60 -5.13
CA ASN A 77 14.21 8.98 -4.54
C ASN A 77 14.63 8.07 -3.36
N LYS A 78 13.67 7.50 -2.61
CA LYS A 78 13.95 6.66 -1.44
C LYS A 78 14.10 5.17 -1.78
N SER A 79 13.16 4.62 -2.55
CA SER A 79 13.06 3.19 -2.87
C SER A 79 13.39 2.91 -4.33
N GLY A 80 12.94 3.77 -5.24
CA GLY A 80 13.10 3.53 -6.68
C GLY A 80 12.41 2.25 -7.16
N GLY A 81 11.41 1.76 -6.42
CA GLY A 81 10.71 0.52 -6.68
C GLY A 81 9.45 0.69 -7.53
N LEU A 82 8.58 -0.31 -7.49
CA LEU A 82 7.40 -0.47 -8.33
C LEU A 82 6.07 -0.37 -7.55
N LEU A 83 6.09 -0.11 -6.24
CA LEU A 83 4.88 -0.10 -5.41
C LEU A 83 3.81 0.83 -5.97
N LEU A 84 4.16 2.09 -6.26
CA LEU A 84 3.20 3.06 -6.78
C LEU A 84 2.71 2.73 -8.18
N ASN A 85 3.52 2.02 -8.99
CA ASN A 85 3.08 1.50 -10.28
C ASN A 85 2.01 0.42 -10.09
N ALA A 86 2.22 -0.53 -9.18
CA ALA A 86 1.31 -1.63 -8.95
C ALA A 86 0.01 -1.22 -8.23
N LEU A 87 0.05 -0.12 -7.49
CA LEU A 87 -1.14 0.50 -6.89
C LEU A 87 -1.90 1.42 -7.87
N ASP A 88 -1.42 1.53 -9.11
CA ASP A 88 -1.98 2.38 -10.17
C ASP A 88 -2.06 3.87 -9.79
N LEU A 89 -1.05 4.36 -9.06
CA LEU A 89 -0.97 5.75 -8.60
C LEU A 89 -0.16 6.65 -9.55
N LYS A 90 0.33 6.11 -10.67
CA LYS A 90 1.13 6.82 -11.67
C LYS A 90 0.35 7.23 -12.93
N HIS A 91 -0.78 6.58 -13.24
CA HIS A 91 -1.65 7.00 -14.33
C HIS A 91 -2.59 8.10 -13.85
N ASP A 92 -2.86 9.04 -14.76
CA ASP A 92 -3.59 10.29 -14.51
C ASP A 92 -4.86 10.09 -13.67
N GLY A 93 -4.74 10.40 -12.38
CA GLY A 93 -5.79 11.03 -11.59
C GLY A 93 -7.08 10.23 -11.34
N ASN A 94 -7.05 8.91 -11.19
CA ASN A 94 -7.96 8.20 -10.28
C ASN A 94 -7.53 6.73 -10.14
N PRO A 95 -6.95 6.29 -9.00
CA PRO A 95 -6.70 4.88 -8.78
C PRO A 95 -8.05 4.17 -8.59
N GLY A 96 -8.73 3.81 -9.68
CA GLY A 96 -10.02 3.13 -9.60
C GLY A 96 -11.00 3.34 -10.75
N SER A 97 -10.84 4.31 -11.65
CA SER A 97 -11.87 4.56 -12.68
C SER A 97 -12.07 3.39 -13.64
N GLU A 98 -11.00 2.74 -14.10
CA GLU A 98 -11.12 1.56 -14.99
C GLU A 98 -11.46 0.26 -14.24
N LEU A 99 -11.11 0.18 -12.95
CA LEU A 99 -11.38 -1.01 -12.13
C LEU A 99 -12.81 -1.02 -11.59
N ASP A 100 -13.38 0.12 -11.21
CA ASP A 100 -14.77 0.22 -10.78
C ASP A 100 -15.75 -0.16 -11.90
N ASP A 101 -15.46 0.23 -13.15
CA ASP A 101 -16.30 -0.08 -14.31
C ASP A 101 -16.23 -1.58 -14.70
N SER A 102 -15.05 -2.20 -14.61
CA SER A 102 -14.86 -3.60 -14.98
C SER A 102 -15.40 -4.58 -13.92
N TYR A 103 -15.24 -4.28 -12.63
CA TYR A 103 -15.77 -5.11 -11.54
C TYR A 103 -17.28 -4.91 -11.31
N GLY A 104 -17.79 -3.69 -11.50
CA GLY A 104 -19.23 -3.38 -11.43
C GLY A 104 -20.07 -4.20 -12.41
N SER A 105 -19.50 -4.55 -13.57
CA SER A 105 -20.15 -5.39 -14.59
C SER A 105 -20.38 -6.86 -14.15
N ILE A 106 -19.67 -7.33 -13.12
CA ILE A 106 -19.75 -8.69 -12.56
C ILE A 106 -20.28 -8.69 -11.11
N GLY A 107 -20.69 -7.52 -10.59
CA GLY A 107 -21.26 -7.36 -9.25
C GLY A 107 -20.24 -7.41 -8.11
N LEU A 108 -18.96 -7.16 -8.41
CA LEU A 108 -17.88 -7.07 -7.43
C LEU A 108 -17.53 -5.60 -7.20
N LYS A 109 -17.27 -5.20 -5.96
CA LYS A 109 -16.84 -3.84 -5.61
C LYS A 109 -15.37 -3.83 -5.26
N ARG A 110 -14.57 -3.02 -5.97
CA ARG A 110 -13.21 -2.66 -5.59
C ARG A 110 -13.06 -1.14 -5.69
N HIS A 111 -13.40 -0.44 -4.62
CA HIS A 111 -13.25 1.01 -4.55
C HIS A 111 -11.90 1.33 -3.91
N CYS A 112 -11.05 2.05 -4.63
CA CYS A 112 -9.83 2.65 -4.08
C CYS A 112 -9.97 4.16 -4.13
N LYS A 113 -9.73 4.82 -2.99
CA LYS A 113 -9.69 6.29 -2.90
C LYS A 113 -8.40 6.74 -2.26
N SER A 114 -7.76 7.75 -2.84
CA SER A 114 -6.57 8.38 -2.29
C SER A 114 -6.93 9.70 -1.60
N TYR A 115 -6.35 9.92 -0.42
CA TYR A 115 -6.50 11.13 0.36
C TYR A 115 -5.13 11.71 0.72
N SER A 116 -5.04 13.04 0.74
CA SER A 116 -3.84 13.78 1.14
C SER A 116 -4.03 14.30 2.56
N LEU A 117 -3.06 14.03 3.42
CA LEU A 117 -2.97 14.60 4.76
C LEU A 117 -1.85 15.65 4.77
N CYS A 118 -2.25 16.91 4.94
CA CYS A 118 -1.35 18.05 4.85
C CYS A 118 -1.28 18.81 6.17
N ASP A 119 -0.10 19.38 6.45
CA ASP A 119 0.15 20.32 7.56
C ASP A 119 0.58 21.66 6.97
N GLU A 120 -0.20 22.71 7.21
CA GLU A 120 -0.02 24.04 6.63
C GLU A 120 0.14 24.02 5.09
N GLY A 121 -0.55 23.09 4.43
CA GLY A 121 -0.50 22.90 2.97
C GLY A 121 0.67 22.04 2.47
N VAL A 122 1.53 21.54 3.36
CA VAL A 122 2.64 20.63 3.01
C VAL A 122 2.18 19.18 3.16
N LEU A 123 2.37 18.37 2.12
CA LEU A 123 1.99 16.96 2.11
C LEU A 123 2.82 16.14 3.12
N LYS A 124 2.15 15.49 4.07
CA LYS A 124 2.79 14.65 5.11
C LYS A 124 2.54 13.16 4.89
N ALA A 125 1.36 12.81 4.39
CA ALA A 125 1.03 11.43 4.02
C ALA A 125 -0.01 11.37 2.90
N VAL A 126 0.05 10.29 2.12
CA VAL A 126 -1.05 9.86 1.25
C VAL A 126 -1.69 8.61 1.85
N ILE A 127 -3.01 8.62 1.96
CA ILE A 127 -3.80 7.54 2.54
C ILE A 127 -4.65 6.90 1.44
N LEU A 128 -4.42 5.62 1.18
CA LEU A 128 -5.18 4.83 0.22
C LEU A 128 -6.21 3.99 0.97
N VAL A 129 -7.48 4.23 0.70
CA VAL A 129 -8.59 3.50 1.28
C VAL A 129 -9.04 2.47 0.27
N ASN A 130 -8.73 1.19 0.51
CA ASN A 130 -9.13 0.08 -0.36
C ASN A 130 -10.31 -0.65 0.26
N GLU A 131 -11.47 -0.59 -0.39
CA GLU A 131 -12.68 -1.32 -0.02
C GLU A 131 -12.93 -2.42 -1.04
N SER A 132 -12.97 -3.67 -0.58
CA SER A 132 -13.27 -4.84 -1.40
C SER A 132 -14.30 -5.75 -0.74
N ASP A 133 -15.19 -6.33 -1.54
CA ASP A 133 -16.16 -7.31 -1.04
C ASP A 133 -15.46 -8.54 -0.45
N LEU A 134 -15.96 -9.02 0.70
CA LEU A 134 -15.42 -10.13 1.49
C LEU A 134 -15.24 -11.44 0.70
N GLY A 135 -15.94 -11.61 -0.43
CA GLY A 135 -15.87 -12.81 -1.26
C GLY A 135 -14.58 -12.98 -2.06
N ILE A 136 -13.76 -11.93 -2.19
CA ILE A 136 -12.45 -11.95 -2.89
C ILE A 136 -11.29 -11.68 -1.92
N ASN A 137 -11.55 -11.61 -0.61
CA ASN A 137 -10.53 -11.39 0.42
C ASN A 137 -9.60 -12.60 0.58
N LEU A 138 -8.70 -12.82 -0.38
CA LEU A 138 -7.62 -13.80 -0.27
C LEU A 138 -6.50 -13.31 0.67
N SER A 139 -6.57 -12.06 1.14
CA SER A 139 -5.87 -11.57 2.32
C SER A 139 -6.57 -10.31 2.84
N GLU A 140 -6.63 -10.10 4.16
CA GLU A 140 -7.12 -8.87 4.82
C GLU A 140 -6.44 -7.58 4.31
N LEU A 141 -5.40 -7.70 3.49
CA LEU A 141 -4.56 -6.61 3.00
C LEU A 141 -5.17 -5.90 1.78
N LEU A 142 -6.09 -6.56 1.06
CA LEU A 142 -6.80 -5.97 -0.08
C LEU A 142 -8.02 -5.12 0.34
N ASN A 143 -8.50 -5.32 1.57
CA ASN A 143 -9.50 -4.47 2.22
C ASN A 143 -8.84 -3.73 3.40
N SER A 144 -7.94 -2.80 3.08
CA SER A 144 -7.10 -2.11 4.05
C SER A 144 -6.90 -0.64 3.73
N ILE A 145 -6.57 0.13 4.76
CA ILE A 145 -6.09 1.50 4.62
C ILE A 145 -4.56 1.45 4.59
N GLN A 146 -3.96 1.87 3.48
CA GLN A 146 -2.52 2.01 3.35
C GLN A 146 -2.14 3.46 3.58
N VAL A 147 -1.21 3.71 4.49
CA VAL A 147 -0.67 5.04 4.78
C VAL A 147 0.76 5.09 4.26
N LEU A 148 0.97 5.92 3.25
CA LEU A 148 2.28 6.24 2.70
C LEU A 148 2.74 7.55 3.34
N VAL A 149 3.65 7.46 4.31
CA VAL A 149 4.18 8.58 5.08
C VAL A 149 5.42 9.15 4.40
N LEU A 150 5.37 10.43 4.05
CA LEU A 150 6.46 11.11 3.36
C LEU A 150 7.47 11.67 4.36
N ASP A 151 6.96 12.19 5.49
CA ASP A 151 7.70 12.84 6.57
C ASP A 151 7.34 12.23 7.94
N PRO A 152 8.02 11.14 8.34
CA PRO A 152 7.70 10.41 9.58
C PRO A 152 7.88 11.22 10.86
N GLU A 153 8.81 12.18 10.87
CA GLU A 153 9.14 12.99 12.04
C GLU A 153 8.10 14.11 12.24
N ALA A 154 7.62 14.70 11.15
CA ALA A 154 6.60 15.76 11.21
C ALA A 154 5.14 15.24 11.19
N LEU A 155 4.91 13.93 11.28
CA LEU A 155 3.56 13.35 11.28
C LEU A 155 3.24 12.64 12.61
N PRO A 156 2.67 13.35 13.60
CA PRO A 156 2.27 12.75 14.86
C PRO A 156 1.16 11.70 14.69
N TRP A 157 1.26 10.59 15.43
CA TRP A 157 0.20 9.57 15.46
C TRP A 157 -1.16 10.14 15.88
N SER A 158 -1.17 11.11 16.79
CA SER A 158 -2.41 11.76 17.25
C SER A 158 -3.17 12.40 16.09
N VAL A 159 -2.48 12.95 15.10
CA VAL A 159 -3.09 13.55 13.90
C VAL A 159 -3.52 12.47 12.91
N LEU A 160 -2.61 11.55 12.58
CA LEU A 160 -2.89 10.49 11.61
C LEU A 160 -4.08 9.62 12.04
N SER A 161 -4.19 9.34 13.34
CA SER A 161 -5.32 8.57 13.88
C SER A 161 -6.66 9.31 13.77
N VAL A 162 -6.70 10.65 13.84
CA VAL A 162 -7.91 11.43 13.51
C VAL A 162 -8.27 11.27 12.04
N ALA A 163 -7.27 11.36 11.14
CA ALA A 163 -7.49 11.20 9.71
C ALA A 163 -8.07 9.81 9.39
N ILE A 164 -7.44 8.76 9.90
CA ILE A 164 -7.89 7.38 9.74
C ILE A 164 -9.30 7.20 10.33
N GLY A 165 -9.57 7.75 11.51
CA GLY A 165 -10.90 7.69 12.13
C GLY A 165 -12.01 8.23 11.22
N ARG A 166 -11.74 9.30 10.44
CA ARG A 166 -12.69 9.84 9.46
C ARG A 166 -12.91 8.92 8.26
N LEU A 167 -11.87 8.23 7.82
CA LEU A 167 -11.88 7.35 6.65
C LEU A 167 -12.40 5.93 6.94
N THR A 168 -12.44 5.52 8.20
CA THR A 168 -12.90 4.17 8.61
C THR A 168 -14.43 3.97 8.59
N SER A 169 -15.20 5.00 8.21
CA SER A 169 -16.67 4.97 8.23
C SER A 169 -17.29 3.99 7.22
N GLY A 170 -16.59 3.70 6.11
CA GLY A 170 -17.02 2.73 5.09
C GLY A 170 -16.79 1.25 5.45
N TYR A 171 -15.94 0.97 6.44
CA TYR A 171 -15.57 -0.41 6.77
C TYR A 171 -16.60 -1.10 7.69
N GLN A 172 -16.99 -2.32 7.31
CA GLN A 172 -17.79 -3.23 8.12
C GLN A 172 -16.87 -4.08 9.00
N GLY A 173 -17.02 -3.99 10.32
CA GLY A 173 -16.24 -4.77 11.29
C GLY A 173 -15.62 -3.93 12.42
N ASP A 174 -15.23 -4.58 13.50
CA ASP A 174 -14.70 -3.88 14.70
C ASP A 174 -13.27 -3.37 14.53
N LYS A 175 -12.54 -3.94 13.55
CA LYS A 175 -11.14 -3.65 13.26
C LYS A 175 -10.96 -3.33 11.79
N VAL A 176 -10.21 -2.27 11.51
CA VAL A 176 -9.81 -1.88 10.15
C VAL A 176 -8.32 -2.16 9.98
N PRO A 177 -7.91 -2.99 9.00
CA PRO A 177 -6.51 -3.23 8.71
C PRO A 177 -5.82 -1.94 8.26
N LEU A 178 -4.74 -1.55 8.96
CA LEU A 178 -3.87 -0.46 8.54
C LEU A 178 -2.51 -1.02 8.13
N MET A 179 -1.96 -0.49 7.03
CA MET A 179 -0.59 -0.75 6.60
C MET A 179 0.18 0.56 6.50
N PHE A 180 1.35 0.66 7.13
CA PHE A 180 2.17 1.87 7.13
C PHE A 180 3.46 1.66 6.35
N TYR A 181 3.69 2.53 5.38
CA TYR A 181 4.97 2.66 4.69
C TYR A 181 5.57 4.05 4.96
N PRO A 182 6.87 4.15 5.27
CA PRO A 182 7.75 3.04 5.59
C PRO A 182 7.33 2.37 6.91
N HIS A 183 7.60 1.07 7.05
CA HIS A 183 7.34 0.32 8.30
C HIS A 183 7.95 0.95 9.55
N THR A 184 9.01 1.75 9.41
CA THR A 184 9.68 2.43 10.53
C THR A 184 8.84 3.52 11.20
N TYR A 185 7.79 4.03 10.53
CA TYR A 185 6.92 5.06 11.07
C TYR A 185 6.28 4.65 12.41
N THR A 186 5.76 3.42 12.50
CA THR A 186 5.10 2.94 13.72
C THR A 186 6.05 2.89 14.90
N ARG A 187 7.29 2.47 14.66
CA ARG A 187 8.35 2.44 15.69
C ARG A 187 8.71 3.85 16.15
N LEU A 188 8.88 4.80 15.22
CA LEU A 188 9.21 6.20 15.54
C LEU A 188 8.13 6.85 16.42
N GLN A 189 6.87 6.56 16.12
CA GLN A 189 5.71 7.10 16.84
C GLN A 189 5.28 6.26 18.06
N ASN A 190 6.04 5.22 18.43
CA ASN A 190 5.74 4.28 19.52
C ASN A 190 4.34 3.63 19.40
N ILE A 191 3.91 3.34 18.18
CA ILE A 191 2.65 2.65 17.88
C ILE A 191 2.89 1.13 17.95
N PRO A 192 2.08 0.37 18.71
CA PRO A 192 2.22 -1.08 18.80
C PRO A 192 1.73 -1.77 17.52
N SER A 193 2.56 -1.83 16.49
CA SER A 193 2.28 -2.64 15.29
C SER A 193 2.41 -4.13 15.60
N GLU A 194 1.44 -4.94 15.17
CA GLU A 194 1.42 -6.37 15.50
C GLU A 194 2.34 -7.20 14.60
N LYS A 195 2.46 -6.82 13.32
CA LYS A 195 3.08 -7.63 12.26
C LYS A 195 3.78 -6.74 11.23
N GLU A 196 4.70 -7.33 10.48
CA GLU A 196 5.26 -6.74 9.27
C GLU A 196 4.78 -7.52 8.03
N TYR A 197 4.64 -6.81 6.92
CA TYR A 197 4.38 -7.41 5.61
C TYR A 197 5.33 -6.81 4.59
N GLU A 198 5.72 -7.63 3.62
CA GLU A 198 6.50 -7.21 2.46
C GLU A 198 5.58 -7.21 1.24
N ALA A 199 5.49 -6.05 0.59
CA ALA A 199 4.84 -5.85 -0.68
C ALA A 199 5.86 -6.10 -1.78
N TRP A 200 5.82 -7.29 -2.37
CA TRP A 200 6.64 -7.64 -3.51
C TRP A 200 5.91 -7.31 -4.79
N VAL A 201 6.60 -6.58 -5.67
CA VAL A 201 6.08 -6.17 -6.96
C VAL A 201 7.02 -6.63 -8.06
N LEU A 202 6.48 -7.38 -9.01
CA LEU A 202 7.17 -7.81 -10.22
C LEU A 202 6.64 -7.05 -11.43
N ASN A 203 7.55 -6.48 -12.21
CA ASN A 203 7.26 -6.04 -13.56
C ASN A 203 7.07 -7.27 -14.46
N CYS A 204 5.90 -7.43 -15.07
CA CYS A 204 5.59 -8.61 -15.88
C CYS A 204 6.51 -8.76 -17.11
N GLY A 205 7.13 -7.67 -17.58
CA GLY A 205 8.19 -7.74 -18.59
C GLY A 205 9.39 -8.59 -18.16
N GLN A 206 9.66 -8.67 -16.85
CA GLN A 206 10.70 -9.49 -16.24
C GLN A 206 10.18 -10.87 -15.75
N GLY A 207 8.94 -11.23 -16.08
CA GLY A 207 8.32 -12.47 -15.61
C GLY A 207 9.09 -13.73 -15.98
N HIS A 208 9.72 -13.77 -17.16
CA HIS A 208 10.54 -14.90 -17.58
C HIS A 208 11.73 -15.17 -16.63
N LEU A 209 12.39 -14.12 -16.12
CA LEU A 209 13.50 -14.25 -15.16
C LEU A 209 13.03 -14.83 -13.84
N PHE A 210 11.83 -14.46 -13.39
CA PHE A 210 11.22 -15.05 -12.20
C PHE A 210 10.94 -16.55 -12.40
N MET A 211 10.43 -16.94 -13.57
CA MET A 211 10.17 -18.34 -13.89
C MET A 211 11.47 -19.17 -13.94
N GLU A 212 12.53 -18.64 -14.55
CA GLU A 212 13.86 -19.27 -14.56
C GLU A 212 14.43 -19.42 -13.15
N TYR A 213 14.28 -18.38 -12.32
CA TYR A 213 14.65 -18.42 -10.90
C TYR A 213 13.91 -19.55 -10.16
N MET A 214 12.60 -19.66 -10.37
CA MET A 214 11.77 -20.70 -9.74
C MET A 214 12.16 -22.10 -10.19
N GLN A 215 12.43 -22.31 -11.49
CA GLN A 215 12.91 -23.58 -12.03
C GLN A 215 14.26 -23.98 -11.42
N ARG A 216 15.21 -23.04 -11.38
CA ARG A 216 16.58 -23.26 -10.87
C ARG A 216 16.60 -23.56 -9.37
N ARG A 217 15.88 -22.76 -8.57
CA ARG A 217 15.97 -22.78 -7.10
C ARG A 217 14.99 -23.76 -6.45
N PHE A 218 13.82 -23.96 -7.04
CA PHE A 218 12.73 -24.75 -6.45
C PHE A 218 12.32 -25.97 -7.27
N ARG A 219 12.98 -26.23 -8.41
CA ARG A 219 12.71 -27.38 -9.30
C ARG A 219 11.26 -27.49 -9.76
N ILE A 220 10.53 -26.36 -9.77
CA ILE A 220 9.17 -26.30 -10.31
C ILE A 220 9.28 -26.39 -11.82
N ARG A 221 8.49 -27.26 -12.45
CA ARG A 221 8.32 -27.32 -13.91
C ARG A 221 7.00 -26.64 -14.24
N PHE A 222 7.04 -25.70 -15.16
CA PHE A 222 5.87 -25.01 -15.70
C PHE A 222 5.52 -25.61 -17.06
#